data_AF-A0A3N5QV27-F1
#
_entry.id   AF-A0A3N5QV27-F1
#
_cell.length_a   1.000
_cell.length_b   1.000
_cell.length_c   1.000
_cell.angle_alpha   90.00
_cell.angle_beta   90.00
_cell.angle_gamma   90.00
#
_symmetry.space_group_name_H-M   'P 1'
#
loop_
_entity.id
_entity.type
_entity.pdbx_description
1 polymer ?
#
loop_
_entity_poly.entity_id
_entity_poly.type
_entity_poly.pdbx_seq_one_letter_code
_entity_poly.pdbx_strand_id
1 'polypeptide(L)'
;MKLIYTFFFLTLSTNPIFVFGQGIKIPLTDEGFVSAWIVTGPFEQPLVGFGVPADEDIIGEKEIEPLWGKEEKSNLIKDEKVLWVPQSSSDEGFLDFNKTLRWQLPGNVPEKIWYAITGYAAAYVESPVEQKVILKFGSNSFCKILINGIEVFSITYPRN
;
A
#
# COMPACT_ATOMS: atom_id res chain seq x y z
N MET A 1 -25.31 1.91 19.95
CA MET A 1 -25.04 1.50 18.57
C MET A 1 -23.55 1.23 18.48
N LYS A 2 -23.13 -0.04 18.40
CA LYS A 2 -21.72 -0.37 18.16
C LYS A 2 -21.46 -0.08 16.68
N LEU A 3 -20.71 0.96 16.34
CA LEU A 3 -19.90 0.86 15.13
C LEU A 3 -18.75 -0.06 15.49
N ILE A 4 -18.68 -1.22 14.85
CA ILE A 4 -17.49 -2.06 14.85
C ILE A 4 -16.66 -1.55 13.66
N TYR A 5 -15.52 -0.92 13.92
CA TYR A 5 -14.38 -1.05 13.01
C TYR A 5 -13.58 -2.25 13.53
N THR A 6 -13.72 -3.38 12.85
CA THR A 6 -12.71 -4.44 12.84
C THR A 6 -11.60 -3.91 11.92
N PHE A 7 -10.29 -3.99 12.19
CA PHE A 7 -9.48 -5.10 12.71
C PHE A 7 -9.51 -5.25 14.25
N PHE A 8 -9.61 -6.49 14.73
CA PHE A 8 -10.36 -6.88 15.95
C PHE A 8 -9.83 -6.43 17.34
N PHE A 9 -10.76 -6.17 18.29
CA PHE A 9 -10.55 -6.00 19.74
C PHE A 9 -11.32 -7.01 20.63
N LEU A 10 -10.73 -7.29 21.80
CA LEU A 10 -10.93 -8.37 22.79
C LEU A 10 -12.31 -8.53 23.48
N THR A 11 -12.65 -9.80 23.79
CA THR A 11 -13.30 -10.20 25.05
C THR A 11 -12.46 -11.27 25.77
N LEU A 12 -12.31 -11.15 27.09
CA LEU A 12 -11.58 -12.11 27.92
C LEU A 12 -12.33 -13.45 28.02
N SER A 13 -11.66 -14.53 27.63
CA SER A 13 -11.79 -15.85 28.25
C SER A 13 -10.52 -16.64 27.93
N THR A 14 -10.01 -17.33 28.95
CA THR A 14 -8.65 -17.86 29.10
C THR A 14 -8.21 -18.91 28.07
N ASN A 15 -6.95 -18.75 27.63
CA ASN A 15 -6.02 -19.71 26.98
C ASN A 15 -6.22 -20.02 25.48
N PRO A 16 -5.17 -20.31 24.68
CA PRO A 16 -3.71 -20.21 24.88
C PRO A 16 -3.08 -19.04 24.08
N ILE A 17 -1.85 -18.67 24.43
CA ILE A 17 -1.12 -17.54 23.84
C ILE A 17 -0.69 -17.87 22.40
N PHE A 18 -1.44 -17.37 21.42
CA PHE A 18 -0.93 -17.07 20.09
C PHE A 18 -0.60 -15.57 20.06
N VAL A 19 0.68 -15.24 19.86
CA VAL A 19 1.09 -13.86 19.59
C VAL A 19 0.68 -13.56 18.15
N PHE A 20 -0.55 -13.08 17.97
CA PHE A 20 -0.99 -12.44 16.73
C PHE A 20 -0.24 -11.11 16.57
N GLY A 21 0.29 -10.86 15.38
CA GLY A 21 1.08 -9.68 15.05
C GLY A 21 0.32 -8.40 15.39
N GLN A 22 0.82 -7.67 16.39
CA GLN A 22 0.34 -6.31 16.63
C GLN A 22 0.76 -5.45 15.46
N GLY A 23 -0.21 -5.03 14.64
CA GLY A 23 -0.03 -3.89 13.75
C GLY A 23 0.49 -2.72 14.58
N ILE A 24 1.64 -2.18 14.19
CA ILE A 24 2.29 -1.09 14.90
C ILE A 24 1.31 0.10 14.93
N LYS A 25 0.95 0.57 16.12
CA LYS A 25 0.09 1.75 16.28
C LYS A 25 0.91 2.99 16.00
N ILE A 26 0.65 3.62 14.85
CA ILE A 26 1.34 4.83 14.43
C ILE A 26 0.43 6.02 14.76
N PRO A 27 0.86 6.95 15.64
CA PRO A 27 0.08 8.15 15.90
C PRO A 27 0.02 9.03 14.66
N LEU A 28 -1.13 9.68 14.46
CA LEU A 28 -1.25 10.74 13.48
C LEU A 28 -0.42 11.95 13.91
N THR A 29 -0.03 12.80 12.95
CA THR A 29 0.52 14.13 13.27
C THR A 29 -0.53 15.02 13.92
N ASP A 30 -0.11 16.15 14.48
CA ASP A 30 -1.03 17.13 15.08
C ASP A 30 -2.05 17.68 14.05
N GLU A 31 -1.69 17.67 12.76
CA GLU A 31 -2.53 18.03 11.62
C GLU A 31 -3.40 16.85 11.11
N GLY A 32 -3.27 15.67 11.71
CA GLY A 32 -4.05 14.48 11.40
C GLY A 32 -3.50 13.62 10.26
N PHE A 33 -2.22 13.76 9.87
CA PHE A 33 -1.62 12.94 8.81
C PHE A 33 -1.11 11.61 9.33
N VAL A 34 -1.18 10.58 8.48
CA VAL A 34 -0.49 9.30 8.73
C VAL A 34 1.00 9.50 8.50
N SER A 35 1.77 9.47 9.59
CA SER A 35 3.20 9.77 9.60
C SER A 35 4.09 8.61 9.16
N ALA A 36 3.61 7.37 9.28
CA ALA A 36 4.35 6.18 8.89
C ALA A 36 3.49 5.18 8.13
N TRP A 37 4.13 4.57 7.14
CA TRP A 37 3.56 3.68 6.16
C TRP A 37 4.45 2.46 6.04
N ILE A 38 3.89 1.37 5.53
CA ILE A 38 4.67 0.29 4.94
C ILE A 38 4.49 0.33 3.43
N VAL A 39 5.58 0.20 2.69
CA VAL A 39 5.61 0.36 1.23
C VAL A 39 6.25 -0.88 0.62
N THR A 40 5.73 -1.33 -0.51
CA THR A 40 6.31 -2.45 -1.27
C THR A 40 6.28 -2.18 -2.76
N GLY A 41 7.16 -2.87 -3.49
CA GLY A 41 7.40 -2.74 -4.92
C GLY A 41 8.89 -2.66 -5.25
N PRO A 42 9.24 -2.50 -6.53
CA PRO A 42 8.36 -2.27 -7.67
C PRO A 42 7.66 -3.54 -8.15
N PHE A 43 6.47 -3.41 -8.74
CA PHE A 43 5.84 -4.48 -9.51
C PHE A 43 5.57 -4.02 -10.94
N GLU A 44 5.53 -4.98 -11.85
CA GLU A 44 5.14 -4.71 -13.22
C GLU A 44 3.64 -4.45 -13.28
N GLN A 45 3.25 -3.27 -13.77
CA GLN A 45 1.90 -3.04 -14.22
C GLN A 45 1.84 -3.37 -15.72
N PRO A 46 1.09 -4.40 -16.12
CA PRO A 46 0.92 -4.71 -17.54
C PRO A 46 0.24 -3.56 -18.29
N LEU A 47 0.28 -3.62 -19.61
CA LEU A 47 -0.16 -2.53 -20.49
C LEU A 47 -1.29 -3.00 -21.41
N VAL A 48 -2.27 -2.13 -21.63
CA VAL A 48 -3.33 -2.26 -22.65
C VAL A 48 -3.02 -1.35 -23.84
N GLY A 49 -2.25 -1.85 -24.81
CA GLY A 49 -1.84 -1.05 -25.98
C GLY A 49 -0.74 -0.05 -25.66
N PHE A 50 -0.60 1.02 -26.46
CA PHE A 50 0.50 2.00 -26.52
C PHE A 50 0.95 2.63 -25.18
N GLY A 51 1.56 1.85 -24.28
CA GLY A 51 2.09 2.35 -23.01
C GLY A 51 1.02 2.71 -21.97
N VAL A 52 -0.24 2.34 -22.17
CA VAL A 52 -1.33 2.59 -21.22
C VAL A 52 -1.36 1.46 -20.18
N PRO A 53 -1.20 1.74 -18.88
CA PRO A 53 -1.30 0.70 -17.85
C PRO A 53 -2.67 0.04 -17.83
N ALA A 54 -2.69 -1.29 -17.71
CA ALA A 54 -3.88 -2.07 -17.43
C ALA A 54 -4.34 -1.82 -15.99
N ASP A 55 -5.64 -1.86 -15.72
CA ASP A 55 -6.18 -1.97 -14.36
C ASP A 55 -6.14 -3.44 -13.96
N GLU A 56 -5.01 -3.85 -13.38
CA GLU A 56 -4.75 -5.22 -12.96
C GLU A 56 -4.36 -5.24 -11.48
N ASP A 57 -4.91 -6.21 -10.77
CA ASP A 57 -4.61 -6.49 -9.37
C ASP A 57 -3.32 -7.33 -9.29
N ILE A 58 -2.20 -6.66 -8.97
CA ILE A 58 -0.88 -7.28 -9.06
C ILE A 58 -0.55 -8.20 -7.88
N ILE A 59 -1.09 -7.90 -6.69
CA ILE A 59 -0.73 -8.60 -5.45
C ILE A 59 -1.93 -9.11 -4.64
N GLY A 60 -3.13 -9.11 -5.23
CA GLY A 60 -4.36 -9.45 -4.51
C GLY A 60 -4.82 -8.31 -3.58
N GLU A 61 -4.91 -7.09 -4.10
CA GLU A 61 -5.21 -5.82 -3.43
C GLU A 61 -6.35 -5.89 -2.40
N LYS A 62 -7.35 -6.74 -2.64
CA LYS A 62 -8.52 -6.89 -1.75
C LYS A 62 -8.29 -7.84 -0.58
N GLU A 63 -7.41 -8.82 -0.74
CA GLU A 63 -7.18 -9.92 0.21
C GLU A 63 -5.81 -9.82 0.89
N ILE A 64 -4.94 -8.95 0.38
CA ILE A 64 -3.59 -8.79 0.90
C ILE A 64 -3.63 -8.27 2.34
N GLU A 65 -2.76 -8.86 3.16
CA GLU A 65 -2.44 -8.37 4.49
C GLU A 65 -1.01 -7.81 4.48
N PRO A 66 -0.83 -6.49 4.30
CA PRO A 66 0.47 -5.84 4.39
C PRO A 66 1.10 -5.98 5.77
N LEU A 67 2.33 -6.47 5.85
CA LEU A 67 3.05 -6.60 7.11
C LEU A 67 4.53 -6.28 6.89
N TRP A 68 5.14 -5.51 7.80
CA TRP A 68 6.57 -5.21 7.70
C TRP A 68 7.41 -6.48 7.58
N GLY A 69 8.22 -6.54 6.53
CA GLY A 69 9.16 -7.62 6.26
C GLY A 69 8.51 -8.80 5.55
N LYS A 70 7.20 -8.74 5.30
CA LYS A 70 6.52 -9.71 4.43
C LYS A 70 7.07 -9.57 3.01
N GLU A 71 7.37 -10.72 2.41
CA GLU A 71 7.80 -10.84 1.02
C GLU A 71 6.59 -10.86 0.10
N GLU A 72 6.67 -10.13 -1.01
CA GLU A 72 5.77 -10.25 -2.15
C GLU A 72 6.57 -10.58 -3.41
N LYS A 73 5.96 -11.33 -4.33
CA LYS A 73 6.62 -11.69 -5.58
C LYS A 73 6.63 -10.49 -6.55
N SER A 74 7.79 -10.17 -7.12
CA SER A 74 7.91 -9.18 -8.18
C SER A 74 8.82 -9.67 -9.29
N ASN A 75 8.32 -9.75 -10.53
CA ASN A 75 9.14 -10.16 -11.66
C ASN A 75 10.13 -9.07 -12.12
N LEU A 76 9.99 -7.82 -11.63
CA LEU A 76 10.82 -6.69 -12.08
C LEU A 76 12.23 -6.65 -11.50
N ILE A 77 12.49 -7.43 -10.45
CA ILE A 77 13.75 -7.37 -9.70
C ILE A 77 14.46 -8.72 -9.70
N LYS A 78 15.79 -8.68 -9.54
CA LYS A 78 16.66 -9.87 -9.68
C LYS A 78 16.26 -11.06 -8.80
N ASP A 79 15.92 -10.80 -7.54
CA ASP A 79 15.63 -11.85 -6.56
C ASP A 79 14.14 -12.25 -6.51
N GLU A 80 13.34 -11.68 -7.41
CA GLU A 80 11.90 -11.81 -7.52
C GLU A 80 11.08 -11.53 -6.24
N LYS A 81 11.70 -10.91 -5.23
CA LYS A 81 11.14 -10.75 -3.88
C LYS A 81 11.32 -9.33 -3.38
N VAL A 82 10.20 -8.62 -3.23
CA VAL A 82 10.18 -7.28 -2.61
C VAL A 82 9.64 -7.39 -1.20
N LEU A 83 10.13 -6.54 -0.31
CA LEU A 83 9.70 -6.50 1.09
C LEU A 83 8.79 -5.30 1.31
N TRP A 84 7.78 -5.48 2.16
CA TRP A 84 7.12 -4.36 2.80
C TRP A 84 8.07 -3.67 3.79
N VAL A 85 8.51 -2.47 3.45
CA VAL A 85 9.48 -1.69 4.25
C VAL A 85 8.81 -0.47 4.88
N PRO A 86 9.18 -0.10 6.11
CA PRO A 86 8.64 1.08 6.74
C PRO A 86 9.16 2.35 6.06
N GLN A 87 8.28 3.31 5.88
CA GLN A 87 8.61 4.60 5.31
C GLN A 87 7.80 5.71 5.98
N SER A 88 8.45 6.81 6.33
CA SER A 88 7.78 7.99 6.87
C SER A 88 7.29 8.91 5.74
N SER A 89 6.18 9.59 5.98
CA SER A 89 5.79 10.75 5.17
C SER A 89 6.69 11.95 5.48
N SER A 90 6.66 12.97 4.64
CA SER A 90 7.16 14.30 4.98
C SER A 90 6.27 14.98 6.02
N ASP A 91 6.73 16.12 6.54
CA ASP A 91 5.97 16.98 7.47
C ASP A 91 4.65 17.50 6.84
N GLU A 92 4.58 17.54 5.51
CA GLU A 92 3.37 17.90 4.76
C GLU A 92 2.46 16.71 4.44
N GLY A 93 2.79 15.52 4.95
CA GLY A 93 2.01 14.29 4.77
C GLY A 93 2.23 13.57 3.45
N PHE A 94 3.28 13.89 2.69
CA PHE A 94 3.58 13.23 1.40
C PHE A 94 4.51 12.03 1.56
N LEU A 95 4.15 10.91 0.93
CA LEU A 95 4.97 9.70 0.87
C LEU A 95 5.70 9.60 -0.48
N ASP A 96 7.04 9.57 -0.45
CA ASP A 96 7.87 9.48 -1.67
C ASP A 96 8.21 8.03 -2.04
N PHE A 97 7.45 7.45 -2.96
CA PHE A 97 7.65 6.08 -3.42
C PHE A 97 9.02 5.84 -4.10
N ASN A 98 9.73 6.87 -4.58
CA ASN A 98 11.01 6.66 -5.26
C ASN A 98 12.06 6.01 -4.34
N LYS A 99 11.95 6.21 -3.02
CA LYS A 99 12.82 5.57 -2.02
C LYS A 99 12.71 4.04 -2.02
N THR A 100 11.55 3.50 -2.38
CA THR A 100 11.31 2.05 -2.38
C THR A 100 11.36 1.49 -3.80
N LEU A 101 10.77 2.18 -4.78
CA LEU A 101 10.58 1.65 -6.13
C LEU A 101 11.81 1.75 -7.05
N ARG A 102 12.73 2.71 -6.82
CA ARG A 102 13.84 3.00 -7.75
C ARG A 102 15.20 2.44 -7.35
N TRP A 103 15.31 1.77 -6.20
CA TRP A 103 16.59 1.30 -5.64
C TRP A 103 16.74 -0.23 -5.69
N GLN A 104 16.27 -0.86 -6.76
CA GLN A 104 16.29 -2.32 -6.91
C GLN A 104 17.09 -2.74 -8.15
N LEU A 105 17.83 -3.85 -8.05
CA LEU A 105 18.54 -4.42 -9.20
C LEU A 105 17.52 -5.00 -10.18
N PRO A 106 17.60 -4.65 -11.48
CA PRO A 106 16.64 -5.13 -12.46
C PRO A 106 16.68 -6.65 -12.58
N GLY A 107 15.49 -7.24 -12.68
CA GLY A 107 15.29 -8.67 -12.91
C GLY A 107 15.51 -9.07 -14.35
N ASN A 108 15.17 -10.32 -14.68
CA ASN A 108 15.36 -10.90 -16.01
C ASN A 108 14.21 -10.59 -16.98
N VAL A 109 13.55 -9.44 -16.82
CA VAL A 109 12.44 -9.05 -17.69
C VAL A 109 13.02 -8.57 -19.03
N PRO A 110 12.48 -9.03 -20.18
CA PRO A 110 12.90 -8.52 -21.48
C PRO A 110 12.81 -6.99 -21.52
N GLU A 111 13.73 -6.34 -22.23
CA GLU A 111 13.66 -4.90 -22.46
C GLU A 111 12.36 -4.56 -23.19
N LYS A 112 11.53 -3.70 -22.60
CA LYS A 112 10.25 -3.27 -23.17
C LYS A 112 10.34 -1.81 -23.59
N ILE A 113 9.77 -1.49 -24.75
CA ILE A 113 9.64 -0.10 -25.25
C ILE A 113 8.78 0.73 -24.27
N TRP A 114 7.82 0.08 -23.63
CA TRP A 114 6.93 0.67 -22.63
C TRP A 114 6.96 -0.16 -21.36
N TYR A 115 7.18 0.49 -20.22
CA TYR A 115 7.11 -0.11 -18.89
C TYR A 115 6.26 0.78 -17.98
N ALA A 116 5.39 0.13 -17.21
CA ALA A 116 4.68 0.77 -16.11
C ALA A 116 5.02 0.02 -14.82
N ILE A 117 5.34 0.80 -13.79
CA ILE A 117 5.69 0.28 -12.48
C ILE A 117 4.56 0.68 -11.54
N THR A 118 4.09 -0.29 -10.77
CA THR A 118 3.21 -0.03 -9.64
C THR A 118 3.93 -0.25 -8.32
N GLY A 119 3.45 0.44 -7.30
CA GLY A 119 3.93 0.34 -5.93
C GLY A 119 2.75 0.50 -4.99
N TYR A 120 2.85 -0.13 -3.83
CA TYR A 120 1.77 -0.15 -2.85
C TYR A 120 2.24 0.46 -1.54
N ALA A 121 1.38 1.25 -0.90
CA ALA A 121 1.57 1.72 0.46
C ALA A 121 0.35 1.37 1.30
N ALA A 122 0.59 0.97 2.53
CA ALA A 122 -0.45 0.63 3.48
C ALA A 122 -0.15 1.24 4.85
N ALA A 123 -1.23 1.59 5.54
CA ALA A 123 -1.21 2.05 6.92
C ALA A 123 -2.46 1.54 7.63
N TYR A 124 -2.30 1.17 8.90
CA TYR A 124 -3.40 0.73 9.75
C TYR A 124 -3.77 1.86 10.68
N VAL A 125 -4.98 2.40 10.53
CA VAL A 125 -5.50 3.50 11.33
C VAL A 125 -6.65 2.99 12.19
N GLU A 126 -6.54 3.22 13.49
CA GLU A 126 -7.60 2.94 14.46
C GLU A 126 -8.17 4.27 14.94
N SER A 127 -9.49 4.42 14.89
CA SER A 127 -10.17 5.62 15.41
C SER A 127 -11.12 5.24 16.55
N PRO A 128 -10.93 5.78 17.77
CA PRO A 128 -11.80 5.46 18.91
C PRO A 128 -13.20 6.09 18.78
N VAL A 129 -13.38 7.04 17.86
CA VAL A 129 -14.63 7.76 17.59
C VAL A 129 -14.86 7.87 16.09
N GLU A 130 -16.12 7.96 15.68
CA GLU A 130 -16.46 8.30 14.29
C GLU A 130 -16.08 9.75 14.02
N GLN A 131 -15.33 9.98 12.94
CA GLN A 131 -14.87 11.31 12.54
C GLN A 131 -14.65 11.39 11.04
N LYS A 132 -14.72 12.60 10.50
CA LYS A 132 -14.42 12.86 9.10
C LYS A 132 -12.90 12.86 8.91
N VAL A 133 -12.43 12.07 7.96
CA VAL A 133 -11.02 12.00 7.57
C VAL A 133 -10.84 12.59 6.18
N ILE A 134 -9.74 13.32 5.97
CA ILE A 134 -9.34 13.84 4.66
C ILE A 134 -8.06 13.12 4.25
N LEU A 135 -8.14 12.40 3.13
CA LEU A 135 -6.97 11.84 2.48
C LEU A 135 -6.50 12.78 1.38
N LYS A 136 -5.25 13.23 1.46
CA LYS A 136 -4.58 13.93 0.37
C LYS A 136 -3.70 12.94 -0.38
N PHE A 137 -3.83 12.91 -1.70
CA PHE A 137 -2.99 12.09 -2.56
C PHE A 137 -2.63 12.89 -3.82
N GLY A 138 -1.53 12.50 -4.46
CA GLY A 138 -1.11 13.04 -5.75
C GLY A 138 -0.48 11.93 -6.57
N SER A 139 -0.92 11.80 -7.83
CA SER A 139 -0.32 10.88 -8.80
C SER A 139 -0.27 11.58 -10.15
N ASN A 140 0.80 11.36 -10.89
CA ASN A 140 0.94 11.78 -12.28
C ASN A 140 0.54 10.67 -13.26
N SER A 141 -0.09 9.60 -12.76
CA SER A 141 -0.48 8.40 -13.50
C SER A 141 -1.71 7.76 -12.84
N PHE A 142 -1.83 6.44 -12.84
CA PHE A 142 -2.91 5.71 -12.18
C PHE A 142 -2.79 5.79 -10.64
N CYS A 143 -3.91 5.80 -9.95
CA CYS A 143 -3.97 5.64 -8.49
C CYS A 143 -5.30 5.02 -8.09
N LYS A 144 -5.25 4.08 -7.15
CA LYS A 144 -6.40 3.43 -6.52
C LYS A 144 -6.25 3.51 -5.00
N ILE A 145 -7.35 3.74 -4.31
CA ILE A 145 -7.42 3.75 -2.85
C ILE A 145 -8.46 2.72 -2.43
N LEU A 146 -8.02 1.78 -1.60
CA LEU A 146 -8.87 0.78 -0.98
C LEU A 146 -8.93 1.03 0.53
N ILE A 147 -10.13 0.94 1.10
CA ILE A 147 -10.37 0.95 2.54
C ILE A 147 -11.01 -0.39 2.90
N ASN A 148 -10.33 -1.18 3.74
CA ASN A 148 -10.78 -2.52 4.15
C ASN A 148 -11.13 -3.43 2.95
N GLY A 149 -10.30 -3.42 1.91
CA GLY A 149 -10.51 -4.20 0.68
C GLY A 149 -11.59 -3.65 -0.26
N ILE A 150 -12.27 -2.55 0.10
CA ILE A 150 -13.26 -1.89 -0.74
C ILE A 150 -12.59 -0.72 -1.45
N GLU A 151 -12.63 -0.71 -2.78
CA GLU A 151 -12.20 0.45 -3.56
C GLU A 151 -13.15 1.63 -3.29
N VAL A 152 -12.60 2.73 -2.79
CA VAL A 152 -13.35 3.96 -2.50
C VAL A 152 -12.99 5.10 -3.46
N PHE A 153 -11.89 4.96 -4.18
CA PHE A 153 -11.42 5.94 -5.15
C PHE A 153 -10.50 5.29 -6.18
N SER A 154 -10.64 5.69 -7.44
CA SER A 154 -9.68 5.38 -8.50
C SER A 154 -9.61 6.54 -9.49
N ILE A 155 -8.42 6.78 -10.03
CA ILE A 155 -8.18 7.72 -11.10
C ILE A 155 -7.30 7.10 -12.17
N THR A 156 -7.77 7.21 -13.41
CA THR A 156 -7.02 6.86 -14.61
C THR A 156 -6.92 8.12 -15.43
N TYR A 157 -5.76 8.77 -15.43
CA TYR A 157 -5.55 9.89 -16.36
C TYR A 157 -5.37 9.29 -17.76
N PRO A 158 -6.22 9.63 -18.75
CA PRO A 158 -5.83 9.43 -20.13
C PRO A 158 -4.57 10.28 -20.35
N ARG A 159 -3.48 9.65 -20.79
CA ARG A 159 -2.35 10.42 -21.33
C ARG A 159 -2.85 11.08 -22.61
N ASN A 160 -2.89 12.41 -22.62
CA ASN A 160 -3.07 13.18 -23.86
C ASN A 160 -1.99 12.83 -24.88
#